data_AF-A0A453QPC2-F1
#
_entry.id   AF-A0A453QPC2-F1
#
_cell.length_a   1.000
_cell.length_b   1.000
_cell.length_c   1.000
_cell.angle_alpha   90.00
_cell.angle_beta   90.00
_cell.angle_gamma   90.00
#
_symmetry.space_group_name_H-M   'P 1'
#
loop_
_entity.id
_entity.type
_entity.pdbx_description
1 polymer ?
#
loop_
_entity_poly.entity_id
_entity_poly.type
_entity_poly.pdbx_seq_one_letter_code
_entity_poly.pdbx_strand_id
1 'polypeptide(L)'
;VTRPRCLPPIGRRRHAPSRIPCPPITRPTREPTARISPATASSLQPLTELQGKKWRQFPSEMARGSAAPVVVAVALAAVLLLLVAPAAEAAGQKKPATAARREDVPYIRCQVCERIAREISAQVAAKQQALPPSKKVPEIEIIDIAENVCNLKKQEADWMLRIDIVEKGDRLELVDQDEEGHCNSECKTIERACQEVMGYADTDVAEFVYTNKPSVDQLIKFVCKDITKACAADPPPVPKDRIPGEPFAAKPSKDAEMEKIMRSMERACREPQT
;
A
#
# COMPACT_ATOMS: atom_id res chain seq x y z
N VAL A 1 61.13 -42.33 46.82
CA VAL A 1 61.79 -41.03 46.53
C VAL A 1 60.70 -40.00 46.29
N THR A 2 60.80 -38.92 47.07
CA THR A 2 59.81 -37.88 47.37
C THR A 2 59.71 -36.78 46.30
N ARG A 3 58.53 -36.13 46.25
CA ARG A 3 58.18 -34.95 45.41
C ARG A 3 59.15 -33.75 45.59
N PRO A 4 59.05 -32.75 44.69
CA PRO A 4 58.44 -31.46 45.10
C PRO A 4 57.42 -30.96 44.03
N ARG A 5 56.15 -30.69 44.33
CA ARG A 5 55.55 -29.41 44.78
C ARG A 5 56.27 -28.14 44.28
N CYS A 6 55.62 -27.44 43.35
CA CYS A 6 55.67 -25.98 43.25
C CYS A 6 54.23 -25.43 43.16
N LEU A 7 53.94 -24.44 43.99
CA LEU A 7 52.75 -23.60 44.10
C LEU A 7 53.18 -22.15 43.69
N PRO A 8 52.26 -21.17 43.55
CA PRO A 8 52.04 -20.34 42.37
C PRO A 8 52.73 -18.96 42.45
N PRO A 9 52.57 -18.08 41.42
CA PRO A 9 52.69 -16.65 41.62
C PRO A 9 51.33 -15.95 41.73
N ILE A 10 51.40 -14.91 42.56
CA ILE A 10 50.37 -14.01 43.06
C ILE A 10 49.93 -13.00 41.99
N GLY A 11 48.62 -12.75 41.93
CA GLY A 11 48.00 -11.43 41.80
C GLY A 11 48.19 -10.63 40.50
N ARG A 12 47.12 -10.52 39.71
CA ARG A 12 46.79 -9.26 39.02
C ARG A 12 45.33 -8.90 39.19
N ARG A 13 45.15 -7.59 39.30
CA ARG A 13 44.05 -6.85 39.89
C ARG A 13 42.78 -6.92 39.04
N ARG A 14 41.65 -6.79 39.74
CA ARG A 14 40.31 -6.52 39.22
C ARG A 14 40.36 -5.32 38.27
N HIS A 15 39.86 -5.49 37.05
CA HIS A 15 39.29 -4.38 36.30
C HIS A 15 37.78 -4.54 36.33
N ALA A 16 37.16 -3.71 37.18
CA ALA A 16 35.75 -3.42 37.11
C ALA A 16 35.47 -2.68 35.79
N PRO A 17 34.36 -2.97 35.09
CA PRO A 17 33.91 -2.09 34.02
C PRO A 17 33.53 -0.74 34.61
N SER A 18 34.11 0.31 34.03
CA SER A 18 33.88 1.70 34.37
C SER A 18 32.38 2.00 34.31
N ARG A 19 31.76 2.31 35.45
CA ARG A 19 30.42 2.88 35.50
C ARG A 19 30.51 4.31 34.97
N ILE A 20 30.16 4.49 33.70
CA ILE A 20 29.89 5.81 33.15
C ILE A 20 28.60 6.31 33.84
N PRO A 21 28.60 7.46 34.54
CA PRO A 21 27.38 8.02 35.09
C PRO A 21 26.48 8.45 33.92
N CYS A 22 25.27 7.90 33.88
CA CYS A 22 24.23 8.44 33.00
C CYS A 22 23.95 9.90 33.44
N PRO A 23 23.87 10.88 32.53
CA PRO A 23 23.37 12.19 32.88
C PRO A 23 21.89 12.08 33.28
N PRO A 24 21.40 12.90 34.23
CA PRO A 24 20.02 12.85 34.64
C PRO A 24 19.11 13.25 33.47
N ILE A 25 18.15 12.39 33.15
CA ILE A 25 17.07 12.69 32.20
C ILE A 25 16.21 13.78 32.86
N THR A 26 16.38 15.02 32.42
CA THR A 26 15.44 16.09 32.69
C THR A 26 14.14 15.77 31.95
N ARG A 27 13.11 15.41 32.72
CA ARG A 27 11.75 15.19 32.27
C ARG A 27 11.24 16.48 31.60
N PRO A 28 10.82 16.48 30.31
CA PRO A 28 10.09 17.62 29.76
C PRO A 28 8.75 17.71 30.48
N THR A 29 8.54 18.81 31.19
CA THR A 29 7.23 19.21 31.69
C THR A 29 6.27 19.35 30.52
N ARG A 30 5.15 18.61 30.59
CA ARG A 30 4.00 18.74 29.71
C ARG A 30 3.44 20.15 29.86
N GLU A 31 3.65 21.02 28.86
CA GLU A 31 2.85 22.23 28.73
C GLU A 31 1.43 21.86 28.27
N PRO A 32 0.39 22.47 28.86
CA PRO A 32 -0.99 22.20 28.47
C PRO A 32 -1.29 22.84 27.10
N THR A 33 -1.80 22.02 26.19
CA THR A 33 -2.26 22.42 24.87
C THR A 33 -3.34 23.48 25.01
N ALA A 34 -3.06 24.69 24.50
CA ALA A 34 -4.02 25.77 24.43
C ALA A 34 -5.20 25.38 23.53
N ARG A 35 -6.38 25.60 24.09
CA ARG A 35 -7.70 25.40 23.48
C ARG A 35 -7.86 26.41 22.33
N ILE A 36 -8.05 25.95 21.10
CA ILE A 36 -8.48 26.83 19.99
C ILE A 36 -9.98 26.63 19.80
N SER A 37 -10.74 27.60 20.28
CA SER A 37 -12.14 27.83 19.88
C SER A 37 -12.18 28.69 18.62
N PRO A 38 -13.25 28.61 17.81
CA PRO A 38 -13.35 29.29 16.53
C PRO A 38 -13.71 30.76 16.73
N ALA A 39 -12.95 31.65 16.09
CA ALA A 39 -13.30 33.06 16.01
C ALA A 39 -14.04 33.35 14.70
N THR A 40 -15.25 33.85 14.87
CA THR A 40 -16.10 34.58 13.94
C THR A 40 -15.46 35.87 13.44
N ALA A 41 -15.58 36.17 12.14
CA ALA A 41 -15.68 37.51 11.51
C ALA A 41 -15.78 37.26 9.98
N SER A 42 -16.94 37.34 9.32
CA SER A 42 -17.78 38.50 9.01
C SER A 42 -17.05 39.69 8.37
N SER A 43 -17.49 39.98 7.14
CA SER A 43 -17.42 41.26 6.43
C SER A 43 -16.09 41.67 5.79
N LEU A 44 -16.05 41.67 4.46
CA LEU A 44 -15.87 42.89 3.66
C LEU A 44 -16.22 42.61 2.19
N GLN A 45 -16.93 43.59 1.61
CA GLN A 45 -17.64 43.60 0.34
C GLN A 45 -16.75 43.82 -0.91
N PRO A 46 -17.30 43.62 -2.12
CA PRO A 46 -16.55 43.61 -3.38
C PRO A 46 -16.38 45.01 -3.99
N LEU A 47 -15.27 45.21 -4.70
CA LEU A 47 -15.01 46.37 -5.55
C LEU A 47 -15.55 46.09 -6.96
N THR A 48 -16.74 46.59 -7.24
CA THR A 48 -17.27 46.83 -8.59
C THR A 48 -17.28 48.32 -8.89
N GLU A 49 -17.21 48.62 -10.19
CA GLU A 49 -17.33 49.92 -10.87
C GLU A 49 -16.03 50.69 -11.11
N LEU A 50 -15.64 50.75 -12.39
CA LEU A 50 -15.83 51.99 -13.15
C LEU A 50 -15.71 51.76 -14.67
N GLN A 51 -16.68 52.33 -15.38
CA GLN A 51 -16.67 52.76 -16.79
C GLN A 51 -17.29 51.81 -17.82
N GLY A 52 -18.62 51.88 -17.90
CA GLY A 52 -19.35 51.58 -19.12
C GLY A 52 -19.17 52.65 -20.20
N LYS A 53 -19.50 52.28 -21.45
CA LYS A 53 -20.17 53.13 -22.44
C LYS A 53 -20.63 52.29 -23.62
N LYS A 54 -21.95 52.11 -23.69
CA LYS A 54 -22.74 51.56 -24.79
C LYS A 54 -22.90 52.65 -25.86
N TRP A 55 -22.44 52.40 -27.08
CA TRP A 55 -22.86 53.08 -28.32
C TRP A 55 -22.98 52.00 -29.40
N ARG A 56 -24.21 51.55 -29.66
CA ARG A 56 -25.04 51.92 -30.83
C ARG A 56 -24.58 51.27 -32.14
N GLN A 57 -25.52 50.50 -32.68
CA GLN A 57 -25.51 49.75 -33.92
C GLN A 57 -25.85 50.64 -35.12
N PHE A 58 -25.57 50.12 -36.32
CA PHE A 58 -25.91 50.54 -37.70
C PHE A 58 -24.86 51.37 -38.47
N PRO A 59 -24.81 51.31 -39.82
CA PRO A 59 -25.33 50.32 -40.77
C PRO A 59 -24.30 49.79 -41.80
N SER A 60 -24.71 48.81 -42.61
CA SER A 60 -24.06 48.41 -43.87
C SER A 60 -24.06 49.54 -44.90
N GLU A 61 -22.94 49.76 -45.58
CA GLU A 61 -22.93 50.30 -46.94
C GLU A 61 -21.90 49.55 -47.81
N MET A 62 -22.34 49.20 -49.01
CA MET A 62 -21.55 48.62 -50.09
C MET A 62 -20.79 49.74 -50.82
N ALA A 63 -19.52 49.51 -51.14
CA ALA A 63 -18.84 50.25 -52.19
C ALA A 63 -17.90 49.33 -53.00
N ARG A 64 -18.17 49.31 -54.31
CA ARG A 64 -17.36 48.75 -55.40
C ARG A 64 -15.94 49.31 -55.39
N GLY A 65 -14.94 48.46 -55.68
CA GLY A 65 -13.64 48.94 -56.14
C GLY A 65 -12.49 47.94 -56.05
N SER A 66 -12.20 47.32 -57.20
CA SER A 66 -10.89 46.88 -57.68
C SER A 66 -10.09 45.82 -56.92
N ALA A 67 -9.90 44.69 -57.62
CA ALA A 67 -9.08 43.55 -57.25
C ALA A 67 -7.56 43.84 -57.21
N ALA A 68 -6.84 42.97 -56.48
CA ALA A 68 -5.39 42.85 -56.37
C ALA A 68 -4.68 43.92 -55.51
N PRO A 69 -4.64 43.77 -54.17
CA PRO A 69 -3.70 42.82 -53.57
C PRO A 69 -4.18 42.26 -52.20
N VAL A 70 -5.45 41.87 -52.08
CA VAL A 70 -6.02 41.42 -50.78
C VAL A 70 -5.74 39.94 -50.49
N VAL A 71 -5.31 39.17 -51.49
CA VAL A 71 -5.15 37.70 -51.36
C VAL A 71 -3.99 37.31 -50.45
N VAL A 72 -2.94 38.15 -50.33
CA VAL A 72 -1.76 37.83 -49.51
C VAL A 72 -1.99 38.13 -48.02
N ALA A 73 -2.76 39.18 -47.69
CA ALA A 73 -3.05 39.55 -46.31
C ALA A 73 -4.05 38.59 -45.64
N VAL A 74 -5.00 38.03 -46.39
CA VAL A 74 -5.98 37.05 -45.87
C VAL A 74 -5.33 35.68 -45.65
N ALA A 75 -4.36 35.29 -46.49
CA ALA A 75 -3.62 34.04 -46.32
C ALA A 75 -2.71 34.05 -45.08
N LEU A 76 -2.06 35.17 -44.77
CA LEU A 76 -1.21 35.29 -43.57
C LEU A 76 -2.01 35.33 -42.26
N ALA A 77 -3.19 35.96 -42.26
CA ALA A 77 -4.07 35.95 -41.09
C ALA A 77 -4.70 34.56 -40.83
N ALA A 78 -5.00 33.80 -41.89
CA ALA A 78 -5.51 32.43 -41.77
C ALA A 78 -4.44 31.44 -41.26
N VAL A 79 -3.17 31.61 -41.62
CA VAL A 79 -2.06 30.79 -41.12
C VAL A 79 -1.72 31.11 -39.66
N LEU A 80 -1.86 32.37 -39.23
CA LEU A 80 -1.63 32.75 -37.83
C LEU A 80 -2.77 32.31 -36.89
N LEU A 81 -4.00 32.17 -37.41
CA LEU A 81 -5.13 31.59 -36.68
C LEU A 81 -5.08 30.05 -36.56
N LEU A 82 -4.26 29.37 -37.36
CA LEU A 82 -4.04 27.91 -37.28
C LEU A 82 -2.96 27.50 -36.27
N LEU A 83 -2.22 28.45 -35.68
CA LEU A 83 -1.15 28.18 -34.71
C LEU A 83 -1.55 28.38 -33.24
N VAL A 84 -2.80 28.78 -32.97
CA VAL A 84 -3.34 28.84 -31.62
C VAL A 84 -4.43 27.79 -31.49
N ALA A 85 -4.01 26.52 -31.42
CA ALA A 85 -4.87 25.49 -30.87
C ALA A 85 -5.10 25.84 -29.39
N PRO A 86 -6.33 26.07 -28.91
CA PRO A 86 -6.58 25.90 -27.50
C PRO A 86 -6.31 24.42 -27.23
N ALA A 87 -5.34 24.15 -26.35
CA ALA A 87 -5.33 22.91 -25.62
C ALA A 87 -6.69 22.84 -24.93
N ALA A 88 -7.66 22.19 -25.58
CA ALA A 88 -8.82 21.66 -24.89
C ALA A 88 -8.20 20.65 -23.92
N GLU A 89 -7.96 21.14 -22.70
CA GLU A 89 -7.80 20.33 -21.51
C GLU A 89 -8.99 19.38 -21.51
N ALA A 90 -8.78 18.20 -22.09
CA ALA A 90 -9.62 17.06 -21.89
C ALA A 90 -9.82 17.00 -20.37
N ALA A 91 -11.08 17.20 -20.00
CA ALA A 91 -11.60 17.19 -18.65
C ALA A 91 -10.72 16.30 -17.76
N GLY A 92 -10.15 16.91 -16.72
CA GLY A 92 -9.17 16.26 -15.85
C GLY A 92 -9.51 14.80 -15.64
N GLN A 93 -8.73 13.92 -16.26
CA GLN A 93 -8.58 12.57 -15.77
C GLN A 93 -8.01 12.74 -14.37
N LYS A 94 -8.89 12.80 -13.37
CA LYS A 94 -8.53 12.38 -12.02
C LYS A 94 -7.87 11.03 -12.25
N LYS A 95 -6.56 10.93 -11.98
CA LYS A 95 -5.88 9.63 -11.86
C LYS A 95 -6.86 8.74 -11.10
N PRO A 96 -7.37 7.64 -11.68
CA PRO A 96 -8.28 6.77 -10.98
C PRO A 96 -7.60 6.42 -9.67
N ALA A 97 -8.32 6.66 -8.58
CA ALA A 97 -7.78 6.47 -7.25
C ALA A 97 -7.27 5.04 -7.16
N THR A 98 -6.02 4.89 -6.73
CA THR A 98 -5.41 3.65 -6.23
C THR A 98 -6.08 3.21 -4.92
N ALA A 99 -7.42 3.20 -4.91
CA ALA A 99 -8.27 2.88 -3.80
C ALA A 99 -8.85 1.48 -4.01
N ALA A 100 -9.07 0.77 -2.91
CA ALA A 100 -9.70 -0.54 -2.91
C ALA A 100 -11.14 -0.47 -3.45
N ARG A 101 -11.50 -1.43 -4.31
CA ARG A 101 -12.86 -1.68 -4.78
C ARG A 101 -13.62 -2.46 -3.72
N ARG A 102 -14.33 -1.74 -2.84
CA ARG A 102 -15.01 -2.35 -1.69
C ARG A 102 -16.14 -3.28 -2.11
N GLU A 103 -16.72 -3.04 -3.28
CA GLU A 103 -17.77 -3.85 -3.86
C GLU A 103 -17.30 -5.26 -4.24
N ASP A 104 -15.99 -5.47 -4.41
CA ASP A 104 -15.40 -6.75 -4.83
C ASP A 104 -15.19 -7.71 -3.64
N VAL A 105 -15.03 -7.13 -2.44
CA VAL A 105 -14.65 -7.84 -1.22
C VAL A 105 -15.57 -9.04 -0.92
N PRO A 106 -16.91 -8.94 -1.02
CA PRO A 106 -17.80 -10.08 -0.75
C PRO A 106 -17.58 -11.28 -1.67
N TYR A 107 -17.07 -11.07 -2.89
CA TYR A 107 -16.87 -12.14 -3.88
C TYR A 107 -15.52 -12.87 -3.68
N ILE A 108 -14.52 -12.18 -3.14
CA ILE A 108 -13.16 -12.72 -2.98
C ILE A 108 -12.82 -13.13 -1.55
N ARG A 109 -13.65 -12.76 -0.55
CA ARG A 109 -13.35 -12.92 0.88
C ARG A 109 -12.86 -14.32 1.27
N CYS A 110 -13.54 -15.36 0.81
CA CYS A 110 -13.15 -16.73 1.13
C CYS A 110 -11.80 -17.10 0.49
N GLN A 111 -11.59 -16.76 -0.78
CA GLN A 111 -10.34 -17.02 -1.49
C GLN A 111 -9.15 -16.29 -0.84
N VAL A 112 -9.35 -15.04 -0.43
CA VAL A 112 -8.35 -14.28 0.33
C VAL A 112 -8.04 -14.98 1.65
N CYS A 113 -9.03 -15.49 2.36
CA CYS A 113 -8.80 -16.24 3.59
C CYS A 113 -7.95 -17.50 3.37
N GLU A 114 -8.31 -18.31 2.38
CA GLU A 114 -7.54 -19.52 2.06
C GLU A 114 -6.11 -19.16 1.68
N ARG A 115 -5.92 -18.05 0.96
CA ARG A 115 -4.60 -17.57 0.59
C ARG A 115 -3.77 -17.14 1.80
N ILE A 116 -4.37 -16.39 2.73
CA ILE A 116 -3.70 -15.98 3.97
C ILE A 116 -3.16 -17.20 4.74
N ALA A 117 -3.97 -18.23 4.91
CA ALA A 117 -3.54 -19.45 5.60
C ALA A 117 -2.36 -20.14 4.87
N ARG A 118 -2.37 -20.17 3.53
CA ARG A 118 -1.26 -20.70 2.73
C ARG A 118 0.02 -19.88 2.91
N GLU A 119 -0.09 -18.56 2.90
CA GLU A 119 1.04 -17.64 3.05
C GLU A 119 1.65 -17.71 4.45
N ILE A 120 0.84 -17.74 5.51
CA ILE A 120 1.32 -17.95 6.88
C ILE A 120 2.06 -19.28 6.97
N SER A 121 1.47 -20.37 6.47
CA SER A 121 2.13 -21.69 6.48
C SER A 121 3.44 -21.69 5.70
N ALA A 122 3.50 -21.03 4.53
CA ALA A 122 4.68 -20.98 3.68
C ALA A 122 5.81 -20.17 4.34
N GLN A 123 5.49 -19.02 4.93
CA GLN A 123 6.47 -18.15 5.59
C GLN A 123 7.02 -18.79 6.87
N VAL A 124 6.17 -19.44 7.67
CA VAL A 124 6.60 -20.21 8.84
C VAL A 124 7.48 -21.39 8.42
N ALA A 125 7.11 -22.10 7.34
CA ALA A 125 7.93 -23.19 6.81
C ALA A 125 9.31 -22.69 6.32
N ALA A 126 9.36 -21.55 5.63
CA ALA A 126 10.61 -20.94 5.19
C ALA A 126 11.51 -20.56 6.37
N LYS A 127 10.96 -19.93 7.41
CA LYS A 127 11.71 -19.65 8.66
C LYS A 127 12.18 -20.95 9.33
N GLN A 128 11.36 -21.99 9.35
CA GLN A 128 11.72 -23.28 9.93
C GLN A 128 12.88 -23.96 9.18
N GLN A 129 12.96 -23.81 7.85
CA GLN A 129 14.05 -24.33 7.02
C GLN A 129 15.36 -23.55 7.23
N ALA A 130 15.29 -22.27 7.56
CA ALA A 130 16.46 -21.45 7.89
C ALA A 130 17.04 -21.75 9.28
N LEU A 131 16.28 -22.43 10.14
CA LEU A 131 16.70 -22.81 11.48
C LEU A 131 17.32 -24.22 11.52
N PRO A 132 18.19 -24.51 12.50
CA PRO A 132 18.64 -25.86 12.75
C PRO A 132 17.46 -26.81 13.03
N PRO A 133 17.48 -28.08 12.60
CA PRO A 133 16.37 -29.02 12.78
C PRO A 133 15.95 -29.24 14.24
N SER A 134 16.83 -28.95 15.19
CA SER A 134 16.58 -29.04 16.63
C SER A 134 15.87 -27.83 17.23
N LYS A 135 15.73 -26.73 16.47
CA LYS A 135 15.07 -25.49 16.90
C LYS A 135 13.73 -25.33 16.20
N LYS A 136 12.74 -24.86 16.94
CA LYS A 136 11.44 -24.46 16.40
C LYS A 136 11.46 -22.95 16.11
N VAL A 137 10.68 -22.52 15.14
CA VAL A 137 10.36 -21.10 14.96
C VAL A 137 9.75 -20.60 16.28
N PRO A 138 10.29 -19.54 16.91
CA PRO A 138 9.74 -19.01 18.14
C PRO A 138 8.36 -18.39 17.86
N GLU A 139 7.47 -18.46 18.84
CA GLU A 139 6.08 -17.99 18.71
C GLU A 139 5.99 -16.53 18.25
N ILE A 140 6.86 -15.66 18.75
CA ILE A 140 6.89 -14.24 18.39
C ILE A 140 7.06 -14.01 16.88
N GLU A 141 7.87 -14.83 16.20
CA GLU A 141 8.07 -14.73 14.75
C GLU A 141 6.83 -15.17 13.97
N ILE A 142 6.01 -16.04 14.55
CA ILE A 142 4.74 -16.48 13.95
C ILE A 142 3.69 -15.39 14.13
N ILE A 143 3.66 -14.72 15.29
CA ILE A 143 2.82 -13.54 15.53
C ILE A 143 3.19 -12.44 14.53
N ASP A 144 4.47 -12.13 14.36
CA ASP A 144 4.92 -11.12 13.40
C ASP A 144 4.48 -11.44 11.96
N ILE A 145 4.52 -12.71 11.55
CA ILE A 145 3.98 -13.15 10.25
C ILE A 145 2.48 -12.90 10.19
N ALA A 146 1.71 -13.35 11.20
CA ALA A 146 0.26 -13.25 11.20
C ALA A 146 -0.22 -11.78 11.24
N GLU A 147 0.44 -10.90 11.98
CA GLU A 147 0.13 -9.47 12.04
C GLU A 147 0.42 -8.75 10.72
N ASN A 148 1.50 -9.15 10.02
CA ASN A 148 1.99 -8.42 8.85
C ASN A 148 1.60 -9.03 7.50
N VAL A 149 0.97 -10.21 7.47
CA VAL A 149 0.54 -10.89 6.22
C VAL A 149 -0.39 -10.04 5.35
N CYS A 150 -1.10 -9.08 5.95
CA CYS A 150 -2.01 -8.14 5.27
C CYS A 150 -1.43 -6.73 5.09
N ASN A 151 -0.16 -6.47 5.41
CA ASN A 151 0.42 -5.12 5.42
C ASN A 151 1.37 -4.92 4.24
N LEU A 152 0.95 -4.24 3.16
CA LEU A 152 1.76 -4.07 1.94
C LEU A 152 3.12 -3.36 2.13
N LYS A 153 3.38 -2.76 3.30
CA LYS A 153 4.70 -2.19 3.64
C LYS A 153 5.69 -3.25 4.11
N LYS A 154 5.19 -4.42 4.48
CA LYS A 154 5.91 -5.54 5.07
C LYS A 154 6.12 -6.64 4.03
N GLN A 155 7.12 -7.49 4.27
CA GLN A 155 7.50 -8.53 3.30
C GLN A 155 6.47 -9.65 3.27
N GLU A 156 5.86 -9.90 4.41
CA GLU A 156 4.86 -10.90 4.69
C GLU A 156 3.61 -10.73 3.79
N ALA A 157 3.43 -9.55 3.22
CA ALA A 157 2.34 -9.15 2.34
C ALA A 157 2.71 -9.09 0.85
N ASP A 158 3.96 -9.41 0.48
CA ASP A 158 4.45 -9.32 -0.91
C ASP A 158 3.68 -10.26 -1.85
N TRP A 159 3.05 -11.30 -1.32
CA TRP A 159 2.19 -12.21 -2.09
C TRP A 159 1.06 -11.48 -2.82
N MET A 160 0.49 -10.42 -2.25
CA MET A 160 -0.60 -9.66 -2.87
C MET A 160 -0.19 -8.96 -4.17
N LEU A 161 1.11 -8.73 -4.38
CA LEU A 161 1.62 -8.11 -5.61
C LEU A 161 1.61 -9.09 -6.79
N ARG A 162 1.43 -10.39 -6.55
CA ARG A 162 1.43 -11.44 -7.57
C ARG A 162 0.03 -11.98 -7.86
N ILE A 163 -0.99 -11.41 -7.24
CA ILE A 163 -2.37 -11.87 -7.41
C ILE A 163 -3.11 -10.91 -8.33
N ASP A 164 -3.79 -11.50 -9.30
CA ASP A 164 -4.72 -10.85 -10.22
C ASP A 164 -6.16 -11.25 -9.87
N ILE A 165 -7.11 -10.32 -10.02
CA ILE A 165 -8.54 -10.59 -9.81
C ILE A 165 -9.21 -10.77 -11.16
N VAL A 166 -9.37 -12.03 -11.59
CA VAL A 166 -9.94 -12.33 -12.91
C VAL A 166 -11.44 -12.61 -12.83
N GLU A 167 -12.18 -12.14 -13.83
CA GLU A 167 -13.60 -12.46 -13.98
C GLU A 167 -13.75 -13.79 -14.75
N LYS A 168 -14.29 -14.82 -14.10
CA LYS A 168 -14.65 -16.10 -14.73
C LYS A 168 -16.15 -16.34 -14.65
N GLY A 169 -16.85 -15.98 -15.72
CA GLY A 169 -18.29 -16.13 -15.80
C GLY A 169 -19.00 -15.22 -14.80
N ASP A 170 -19.65 -15.81 -13.80
CA ASP A 170 -20.36 -15.12 -12.73
C ASP A 170 -19.55 -15.05 -11.41
N ARG A 171 -18.23 -15.26 -11.45
CA ARG A 171 -17.34 -15.26 -10.27
C ARG A 171 -16.09 -14.41 -10.48
N LEU A 172 -15.58 -13.86 -9.38
CA LEU A 172 -14.22 -13.32 -9.30
C LEU A 172 -13.31 -14.41 -8.77
N GLU A 173 -12.16 -14.62 -9.39
CA GLU A 173 -11.14 -15.57 -8.95
C GLU A 173 -9.80 -14.88 -8.73
N LEU A 174 -9.10 -15.28 -7.67
CA LEU A 174 -7.71 -14.88 -7.44
C LEU A 174 -6.78 -15.82 -8.21
N VAL A 175 -6.00 -15.26 -9.13
CA VAL A 175 -5.04 -16.01 -9.94
C VAL A 175 -3.62 -15.54 -9.61
N ASP A 176 -2.75 -16.50 -9.33
CA ASP A 176 -1.31 -16.24 -9.22
C ASP A 176 -0.72 -15.92 -10.58
N GLN A 177 0.05 -14.84 -10.62
CA GLN A 177 0.90 -14.44 -11.71
C GLN A 177 2.35 -14.76 -11.35
N ASP A 178 3.14 -15.13 -12.35
CA ASP A 178 4.56 -15.46 -12.16
C ASP A 178 5.41 -14.23 -11.78
N GLU A 179 4.99 -13.05 -12.23
CA GLU A 179 5.68 -11.77 -12.03
C GLU A 179 4.96 -10.88 -10.99
N GLU A 180 5.71 -10.00 -10.32
CA GLU A 180 5.12 -8.99 -9.42
C GLU A 180 4.51 -7.84 -10.25
N GLY A 181 3.24 -7.53 -10.00
CA GLY A 181 2.52 -6.44 -10.62
C GLY A 181 2.61 -5.13 -9.85
N HIS A 182 2.20 -4.04 -10.51
CA HIS A 182 1.97 -2.76 -9.86
C HIS A 182 0.79 -2.89 -8.88
N CYS A 183 0.98 -2.40 -7.65
CA CYS A 183 -0.10 -2.39 -6.67
C CYS A 183 -1.08 -1.26 -6.99
N ASN A 184 -2.12 -1.60 -7.75
CA ASN A 184 -3.23 -0.70 -8.05
C ASN A 184 -4.47 -1.07 -7.21
N SER A 185 -5.67 -0.79 -7.71
CA SER A 185 -6.94 -1.04 -7.00
C SER A 185 -7.14 -2.52 -6.65
N GLU A 186 -6.66 -3.47 -7.45
CA GLU A 186 -6.78 -4.91 -7.19
C GLU A 186 -6.01 -5.34 -5.94
N CYS A 187 -4.70 -5.06 -5.92
CA CYS A 187 -3.84 -5.25 -4.75
C CYS A 187 -4.44 -4.58 -3.49
N LYS A 188 -4.98 -3.37 -3.62
CA LYS A 188 -5.65 -2.68 -2.51
C LYS A 188 -6.97 -3.32 -2.09
N THR A 189 -7.67 -3.94 -3.01
CA THR A 189 -8.90 -4.70 -2.74
C THR A 189 -8.58 -5.97 -1.99
N ILE A 190 -7.52 -6.68 -2.37
CA ILE A 190 -7.01 -7.85 -1.64
C ILE A 190 -6.52 -7.45 -0.26
N GLU A 191 -5.73 -6.38 -0.14
CA GLU A 191 -5.28 -5.83 1.17
C GLU A 191 -6.48 -5.55 2.07
N ARG A 192 -7.51 -4.89 1.53
CA ARG A 192 -8.74 -4.59 2.27
C ARG A 192 -9.45 -5.85 2.74
N ALA A 193 -9.67 -6.81 1.85
CA ALA A 193 -10.29 -8.09 2.18
C ALA A 193 -9.46 -8.86 3.22
N CYS A 194 -8.14 -8.81 3.11
CA CYS A 194 -7.21 -9.46 4.04
C CYS A 194 -7.35 -8.91 5.45
N GLN A 195 -7.35 -7.57 5.58
CA GLN A 195 -7.55 -6.89 6.85
C GLN A 195 -8.93 -7.19 7.46
N GLU A 196 -9.97 -7.32 6.64
CA GLU A 196 -11.32 -7.69 7.11
C GLU A 196 -11.44 -9.16 7.53
N VAL A 197 -10.67 -10.05 6.91
CA VAL A 197 -10.60 -11.47 7.29
C VAL A 197 -9.78 -11.66 8.54
N MET A 198 -8.54 -11.16 8.57
CA MET A 198 -7.63 -11.35 9.71
C MET A 198 -8.10 -10.60 10.94
N GLY A 199 -8.55 -9.35 10.83
CA GLY A 199 -9.09 -8.60 11.97
C GLY A 199 -8.17 -8.63 13.20
N TYR A 200 -8.62 -9.33 14.25
CA TYR A 200 -7.89 -9.56 15.52
C TYR A 200 -7.52 -11.04 15.73
N ALA A 201 -7.61 -11.85 14.68
CA ALA A 201 -7.34 -13.29 14.72
C ALA A 201 -5.85 -13.63 14.64
N ASP A 202 -4.97 -12.64 14.46
CA ASP A 202 -3.52 -12.82 14.33
C ASP A 202 -2.91 -13.61 15.49
N THR A 203 -3.29 -13.25 16.73
CA THR A 203 -2.85 -13.96 17.95
C THR A 203 -3.37 -15.40 18.02
N ASP A 204 -4.67 -15.63 17.79
CA ASP A 204 -5.27 -16.97 17.79
C ASP A 204 -4.67 -17.87 16.70
N VAL A 205 -4.41 -17.30 15.51
CA VAL A 205 -3.77 -18.00 14.39
C VAL A 205 -2.34 -18.36 14.75
N ALA A 206 -1.58 -17.44 15.34
CA ALA A 206 -0.21 -17.69 15.74
C ALA A 206 -0.11 -18.76 16.83
N GLU A 207 -0.98 -18.72 17.84
CA GLU A 207 -1.07 -19.73 18.89
C GLU A 207 -1.36 -21.12 18.29
N PHE A 208 -2.33 -21.19 17.38
CA PHE A 208 -2.72 -22.45 16.75
C PHE A 208 -1.57 -23.04 15.93
N VAL A 209 -0.87 -22.22 15.14
CA VAL A 209 0.28 -22.64 14.32
C VAL A 209 1.43 -23.10 15.21
N TYR A 210 1.76 -22.34 16.25
CA TYR A 210 2.86 -22.65 17.17
C TYR A 210 2.63 -23.96 17.93
N THR A 211 1.42 -24.15 18.45
CA THR A 211 1.06 -25.29 19.30
C THR A 211 0.80 -26.57 18.51
N ASN A 212 0.01 -26.48 17.44
CA ASN A 212 -0.53 -27.65 16.76
C ASN A 212 0.31 -28.07 15.54
N LYS A 213 1.12 -27.16 14.98
CA LYS A 213 1.84 -27.39 13.71
C LYS A 213 0.93 -27.97 12.62
N PRO A 214 -0.17 -27.27 12.32
CA PRO A 214 -1.19 -27.78 11.41
C PRO A 214 -0.62 -27.95 10.00
N SER A 215 -1.19 -28.90 9.24
CA SER A 215 -1.12 -28.86 7.78
C SER A 215 -1.85 -27.63 7.24
N VAL A 216 -1.54 -27.26 5.99
CA VAL A 216 -2.17 -26.11 5.32
C VAL A 216 -3.70 -26.20 5.35
N ASP A 217 -4.28 -27.38 5.12
CA ASP A 217 -5.74 -27.57 5.12
C ASP A 217 -6.35 -27.42 6.52
N GLN A 218 -5.65 -27.86 7.55
CA GLN A 218 -6.06 -27.65 8.95
C GLN A 218 -6.02 -26.16 9.31
N LEU A 219 -5.01 -25.44 8.84
CA LEU A 219 -4.90 -24.00 9.05
C LEU A 219 -6.01 -23.24 8.28
N ILE A 220 -6.25 -23.58 7.01
CA ILE A 220 -7.36 -23.02 6.23
C ILE A 220 -8.69 -23.24 6.94
N LYS A 221 -8.95 -24.47 7.42
CA LYS A 221 -10.18 -24.76 8.16
C LYS A 221 -10.29 -23.89 9.41
N PHE A 222 -9.24 -23.82 10.21
CA PHE A 222 -9.22 -23.05 11.44
C PHE A 222 -9.44 -21.56 11.19
N VAL A 223 -8.64 -20.94 10.30
CA VAL A 223 -8.74 -19.51 9.99
C VAL A 223 -10.08 -19.20 9.32
N CYS A 224 -10.46 -19.93 8.28
CA CYS A 224 -11.55 -19.53 7.38
C CYS A 224 -12.93 -20.02 7.81
N LYS A 225 -13.01 -21.15 8.52
CA LYS A 225 -14.28 -21.73 8.97
C LYS A 225 -14.49 -21.61 10.47
N ASP A 226 -13.44 -21.64 11.29
CA ASP A 226 -13.60 -21.68 12.75
C ASP A 226 -13.54 -20.27 13.37
N ILE A 227 -12.56 -19.44 13.02
CA ILE A 227 -12.41 -18.08 13.59
C ILE A 227 -13.10 -17.01 12.75
N THR A 228 -12.65 -16.81 11.51
CA THR A 228 -13.04 -15.61 10.74
C THR A 228 -14.42 -15.74 10.07
N LYS A 229 -14.90 -16.99 9.92
CA LYS A 229 -16.12 -17.34 9.18
C LYS A 229 -16.14 -16.80 7.74
N ALA A 230 -14.98 -16.48 7.17
CA ALA A 230 -14.84 -15.93 5.83
C ALA A 230 -15.38 -16.87 4.73
N CYS A 231 -15.31 -18.19 4.97
CA CYS A 231 -15.81 -19.23 4.08
C CYS A 231 -17.06 -19.94 4.62
N ALA A 232 -17.86 -19.26 5.46
CA ALA A 232 -19.09 -19.84 6.01
C ALA A 232 -20.22 -19.96 4.97
N ALA A 233 -20.20 -19.10 3.96
CA ALA A 233 -21.12 -19.12 2.84
C ALA A 233 -20.33 -19.02 1.52
N ASP A 234 -20.89 -19.60 0.46
CA ASP A 234 -20.33 -19.47 -0.88
C ASP A 234 -20.38 -18.00 -1.34
N PRO A 235 -19.37 -17.52 -2.09
CA PRO A 235 -19.39 -16.18 -2.65
C PRO A 235 -20.64 -15.94 -3.51
N PRO A 236 -21.28 -14.75 -3.40
CA PRO A 236 -22.41 -14.42 -4.25
C PRO A 236 -22.00 -14.36 -5.73
N PRO A 237 -22.93 -14.51 -6.68
CA PRO A 237 -22.63 -14.31 -8.08
C PRO A 237 -22.37 -12.83 -8.38
N VAL A 238 -21.41 -12.56 -9.26
CA VAL A 238 -21.02 -11.22 -9.68
C VAL A 238 -22.10 -10.61 -10.60
N PRO A 239 -22.56 -9.37 -10.34
CA PRO A 239 -23.50 -8.68 -11.21
C PRO A 239 -22.95 -8.46 -12.62
N LYS A 240 -23.77 -8.66 -13.66
CA LYS A 240 -23.37 -8.52 -15.07
C LYS A 240 -23.13 -7.07 -15.50
N ASP A 241 -23.65 -6.11 -14.74
CA ASP A 241 -23.51 -4.67 -14.94
C ASP A 241 -22.32 -4.08 -14.17
N ARG A 242 -21.55 -4.91 -13.46
CA ARG A 242 -20.28 -4.53 -12.85
C ARG A 242 -19.31 -4.02 -13.90
N ILE A 243 -18.61 -2.93 -13.58
CA ILE A 243 -17.48 -2.44 -14.36
C ILE A 243 -16.26 -3.33 -14.06
N PRO A 244 -15.64 -3.99 -15.07
CA PRO A 244 -14.47 -4.82 -14.86
C PRO A 244 -13.31 -4.10 -14.17
N GLY A 245 -12.46 -4.87 -13.50
CA GLY A 245 -11.22 -4.38 -12.90
C GLY A 245 -10.28 -3.79 -13.95
N GLU A 246 -9.31 -3.00 -13.47
CA GLU A 246 -8.15 -2.68 -14.30
C GLU A 246 -7.33 -3.96 -14.53
N PRO A 247 -6.75 -4.19 -15.71
CA PRO A 247 -5.99 -5.41 -15.95
C PRO A 247 -4.70 -5.42 -15.13
N PHE A 248 -4.24 -6.63 -14.78
CA PHE A 248 -2.95 -6.83 -14.14
C PHE A 248 -1.81 -6.15 -14.92
N ALA A 249 -1.12 -5.23 -14.24
CA ALA A 249 0.00 -4.49 -14.80
C ALA A 249 1.32 -5.06 -14.26
N ALA A 250 1.82 -6.10 -14.93
CA ALA A 250 3.12 -6.71 -14.62
C ALA A 250 4.22 -5.64 -14.55
N LYS A 251 5.03 -5.67 -13.50
CA LYS A 251 6.25 -4.85 -13.47
C LYS A 251 7.29 -5.54 -14.34
N PRO A 252 8.07 -4.79 -15.14
CA PRO A 252 9.19 -5.39 -15.82
C PRO A 252 10.15 -5.96 -14.76
N SER A 253 10.66 -7.18 -14.97
CA SER A 253 11.44 -7.94 -13.99
C SER A 253 12.54 -7.13 -13.30
N LYS A 254 13.27 -6.29 -14.04
CA LYS A 254 14.34 -5.45 -13.47
C LYS A 254 13.82 -4.42 -12.46
N ASP A 255 12.67 -3.83 -12.74
CA ASP A 255 12.07 -2.85 -11.85
C ASP A 255 11.47 -3.55 -10.62
N ALA A 256 10.86 -4.73 -10.81
CA ALA A 256 10.38 -5.56 -9.70
C ALA A 256 11.52 -5.95 -8.75
N GLU A 257 12.66 -6.41 -9.28
CA GLU A 257 13.84 -6.76 -8.49
C GLU A 257 14.44 -5.54 -7.79
N MET A 258 14.58 -4.42 -8.50
CA MET A 258 15.08 -3.17 -7.93
C MET A 258 14.17 -2.68 -6.79
N GLU A 259 12.85 -2.66 -6.99
CA GLU A 259 11.90 -2.26 -5.95
C GLU A 259 11.92 -3.21 -4.76
N LYS A 260 12.06 -4.51 -4.99
CA LYS A 260 12.21 -5.50 -3.93
C LYS A 260 13.46 -5.23 -3.10
N ILE A 261 14.57 -4.92 -3.74
CA ILE A 261 15.82 -4.52 -3.07
C ILE A 261 15.58 -3.24 -2.26
N MET A 262 15.01 -2.19 -2.86
CA MET A 262 14.75 -0.92 -2.17
C MET A 262 13.81 -1.09 -0.97
N ARG A 263 12.76 -1.92 -1.10
CA ARG A 263 11.84 -2.25 0.01
C ARG A 263 12.56 -3.04 1.10
N SER A 264 13.43 -3.98 0.75
CA SER A 264 14.24 -4.70 1.73
C SER A 264 15.19 -3.78 2.51
N MET A 265 15.79 -2.80 1.84
CA MET A 265 16.65 -1.79 2.48
C MET A 265 15.85 -0.85 3.38
N GLU A 266 14.69 -0.37 2.95
CA GLU A 266 13.81 0.47 3.78
C GLU A 266 13.39 -0.29 5.06
N ARG A 267 13.06 -1.59 4.93
CA ARG A 267 12.73 -2.45 6.06
C ARG A 267 13.91 -2.59 7.03
N ALA A 268 15.10 -2.91 6.53
CA ALA A 268 16.31 -3.06 7.35
C ALA A 268 16.73 -1.76 8.05
N CYS A 269 16.49 -0.60 7.44
CA CYS A 269 16.80 0.70 8.04
C CYS A 269 15.78 1.16 9.10
N ARG A 270 14.57 0.61 9.09
CA ARG A 270 13.45 1.06 9.95
C ARG A 270 13.12 0.09 11.09
N GLU A 271 13.69 -1.10 11.04
CA GLU A 271 13.60 -2.09 12.11
C GLU A 271 14.62 -1.75 13.20
N PRO A 272 14.19 -1.43 14.44
CA PRO A 272 15.13 -1.33 15.54
C PRO A 272 15.74 -2.71 15.74
N GLN A 273 17.07 -2.82 15.54
CA GLN A 273 17.82 -4.01 15.96
C GLN A 273 17.58 -4.18 17.47
N THR A 274 16.73 -5.13 17.82
CA THR A 274 16.44 -5.52 19.20
C THR A 274 17.43 -6.57 19.68
#